data_AF-A0A0N4Y5M9-F1
#
_entry.id   AF-A0A0N4Y5M9-F1
#
_cell.length_a   1.000
_cell.length_b   1.000
_cell.length_c   1.000
_cell.angle_alpha   90.00
_cell.angle_beta   90.00
_cell.angle_gamma   90.00
#
_symmetry.space_group_name_H-M   'P 1'
#
loop_
_entity.id
_entity.type
_entity.pdbx_description
1 polymer ?
#
loop_
_entity_poly.entity_id
_entity_poly.type
_entity_poly.pdbx_seq_one_letter_code
_entity_poly.pdbx_strand_id
1 'polypeptide(L)'
;MSWLTRETLEQFNTYAEAKEHLMNTPMLSPVYYILGGVNPWEGTIITRSLNGTDLLTNLDKTNSKTGWYLLETNYDQDKPVLYLDDRRTPGNHCMQKLGQKNVNFQGIFNVLSSRTNLNKLTTYTVLMQVENGRFETIMQSCPGYCWPF
;
A
#
# COMPACT_ATOMS: atom_id res chain seq x y z
N MET A 1 0.20 -2.59 17.22
CA MET A 1 0.15 -2.36 15.76
C MET A 1 0.91 -1.09 15.42
N SER A 2 0.35 0.09 15.67
CA SER A 2 1.01 1.38 15.41
C SER A 2 2.34 1.57 16.16
N TRP A 3 2.49 1.02 17.38
CA TRP A 3 3.74 1.08 18.12
C TRP A 3 4.88 0.34 17.42
N LEU A 4 4.60 -0.85 16.85
CA LEU A 4 5.61 -1.60 16.10
C LEU A 4 6.05 -0.82 14.85
N THR A 5 5.10 -0.19 14.14
CA THR A 5 5.44 0.67 13.00
C THR A 5 6.28 1.87 13.43
N ARG A 6 5.95 2.52 14.55
CA ARG A 6 6.74 3.63 15.09
C ARG A 6 8.16 3.17 15.42
N GLU A 7 8.31 2.09 16.17
CA GLU A 7 9.61 1.51 16.52
C GLU A 7 10.42 1.18 15.27
N THR A 8 9.77 0.61 14.25
CA THR A 8 10.39 0.30 12.96
C THR A 8 10.98 1.54 12.30
N LEU A 9 10.19 2.61 12.21
CA LEU A 9 10.60 3.88 11.60
C LEU A 9 11.65 4.64 12.42
N GLU A 10 11.69 4.42 13.74
CA GLU A 10 12.59 5.12 14.67
C GLU A 10 13.95 4.43 14.78
N GLN A 11 14.01 3.09 14.68
CA GLN A 11 15.20 2.32 15.03
C GLN A 11 15.95 1.68 13.86
N PHE A 12 15.28 1.39 12.73
CA PHE A 12 15.89 0.63 11.63
C PHE A 12 16.19 1.54 10.43
N ASN A 13 17.38 1.36 9.84
CA ASN A 13 17.90 2.25 8.82
C ASN A 13 17.88 1.65 7.40
N THR A 14 17.56 0.36 7.28
CA THR A 14 17.53 -0.34 6.00
C THR A 14 16.19 -1.01 5.76
N TYR A 15 15.81 -1.12 4.48
CA TYR A 15 14.61 -1.84 4.07
C TYR A 15 14.61 -3.29 4.58
N ALA A 16 15.77 -3.98 4.52
CA ALA A 16 15.89 -5.36 4.94
C ALA A 16 15.67 -5.54 6.45
N GLU A 17 16.27 -4.69 7.29
CA GLU A 17 16.09 -4.75 8.73
C GLU A 17 14.65 -4.39 9.14
N ALA A 18 14.09 -3.33 8.55
CA ALA A 18 12.71 -2.93 8.80
C ALA A 18 11.73 -4.04 8.39
N LYS A 19 11.97 -4.68 7.24
CA LYS A 19 11.18 -5.82 6.77
C LYS A 19 11.26 -6.99 7.73
N GLU A 20 12.45 -7.40 8.14
CA GLU A 20 12.66 -8.52 9.07
C GLU A 20 11.94 -8.28 10.41
N HIS A 21 12.09 -7.07 10.97
CA HIS A 21 11.43 -6.69 12.20
C HIS A 21 9.88 -6.67 12.05
N LEU A 22 9.37 -6.11 10.95
CA LEU A 22 7.94 -6.10 10.64
C LEU A 22 7.39 -7.49 10.30
N MET A 23 8.20 -8.47 9.94
CA MET A 23 7.75 -9.82 9.62
C MET A 23 7.61 -10.72 10.85
N ASN A 24 8.49 -10.54 11.83
CA ASN A 24 8.70 -11.54 12.89
C ASN A 24 8.32 -11.06 14.30
N THR A 25 8.18 -9.75 14.54
CA THR A 25 7.80 -9.27 15.87
C THR A 25 6.34 -9.62 16.20
N PRO A 26 6.05 -10.32 17.31
CA PRO A 26 4.69 -10.66 17.71
C PRO A 26 3.81 -9.43 17.94
N MET A 27 2.51 -9.55 17.65
CA MET A 27 1.55 -8.44 17.73
C MET A 27 0.18 -8.91 18.23
N LEU A 28 -0.62 -7.94 18.70
CA LEU A 28 -1.93 -8.20 19.32
C LEU A 28 -3.09 -8.36 18.32
N SER A 29 -2.90 -8.01 17.06
CA SER A 29 -3.93 -8.11 16.01
C SER A 29 -3.28 -8.27 14.64
N PRO A 30 -3.96 -8.86 13.64
CA PRO A 30 -3.45 -8.97 12.28
C PRO A 30 -3.38 -7.62 11.55
N VAL A 31 -2.46 -7.47 10.58
CA VAL A 31 -2.24 -6.23 9.81
C VAL A 31 -1.70 -6.50 8.42
N TYR A 32 -1.84 -5.50 7.54
CA TYR A 32 -1.06 -5.41 6.31
C TYR A 32 -0.02 -4.31 6.46
N TYR A 33 1.27 -4.64 6.39
CA TYR A 33 2.33 -3.65 6.22
C TYR A 33 2.70 -3.53 4.76
N ILE A 34 2.67 -2.31 4.23
CA ILE A 34 3.13 -1.99 2.88
C ILE A 34 4.45 -1.23 3.05
N LEU A 35 5.56 -1.89 2.71
CA LEU A 35 6.90 -1.38 2.92
C LEU A 35 7.60 -1.19 1.57
N GLY A 36 8.13 0.02 1.34
CA GLY A 36 8.96 0.36 0.19
C GLY A 36 10.35 0.81 0.64
N GLY A 37 11.38 0.38 -0.06
CA GLY A 37 12.76 0.81 0.13
C GLY A 37 13.19 1.89 -0.88
N VAL A 38 14.48 2.18 -0.91
CA VAL A 38 15.06 3.19 -1.81
C VAL A 38 15.56 2.55 -3.12
N ASN A 39 15.93 1.28 -3.09
CA ASN A 39 16.47 0.59 -4.25
C ASN A 39 15.36 0.01 -5.14
N PRO A 40 15.61 -0.15 -6.46
CA PRO A 40 14.67 -0.83 -7.34
C PRO A 40 14.28 -2.21 -6.80
N TRP A 41 12.99 -2.53 -6.88
CA TRP A 41 12.40 -3.81 -6.45
C TRP A 41 12.38 -4.03 -4.93
N GLU A 42 12.73 -3.04 -4.11
CA GLU A 42 12.43 -3.01 -2.68
C GLU A 42 10.99 -2.56 -2.44
N GLY A 43 10.04 -3.48 -2.59
CA GLY A 43 8.65 -3.24 -2.27
C GLY A 43 7.96 -4.54 -1.89
N THR A 44 7.24 -4.54 -0.77
CA THR A 44 6.52 -5.72 -0.28
C THR A 44 5.23 -5.35 0.43
N ILE A 45 4.26 -6.26 0.34
CA ILE A 45 3.13 -6.35 1.26
C ILE A 45 3.42 -7.51 2.21
N ILE A 46 3.30 -7.25 3.51
CA ILE A 46 3.48 -8.22 4.59
C ILE A 46 2.11 -8.39 5.24
N THR A 47 1.44 -9.50 4.92
CA THR A 47 0.21 -9.90 5.61
C THR A 47 0.60 -10.61 6.90
N ARG A 48 0.25 -9.99 8.02
CA ARG A 48 0.68 -10.40 9.36
C ARG A 48 -0.48 -10.99 10.15
N SER A 49 -0.17 -12.08 10.85
CA SER A 49 -0.93 -12.57 11.98
C SER A 49 -0.15 -12.34 13.28
N LEU A 50 -0.72 -12.80 14.39
CA LEU A 50 -0.24 -12.53 15.75
C LEU A 50 1.24 -12.91 15.93
N ASN A 51 1.65 -14.06 15.42
CA ASN A 51 2.96 -14.66 15.68
C ASN A 51 3.95 -14.53 14.52
N GLY A 52 3.55 -13.99 13.36
CA GLY A 52 4.42 -13.92 12.20
C GLY A 52 3.72 -13.50 10.93
N THR A 53 4.41 -13.72 9.80
CA THR A 53 3.93 -13.40 8.46
C THR A 53 3.19 -14.60 7.87
N ASP A 54 1.94 -14.38 7.45
CA ASP A 54 1.11 -15.41 6.82
C ASP A 54 1.31 -15.42 5.30
N LEU A 55 1.41 -14.23 4.69
CA LEU A 55 1.64 -14.06 3.26
C LEU A 55 2.60 -12.89 3.02
N LEU A 56 3.56 -13.11 2.13
CA LEU A 56 4.53 -12.11 1.70
C LEU A 56 4.47 -11.97 0.18
N THR A 57 4.15 -10.76 -0.28
CA THR A 57 4.10 -10.45 -1.72
C THR A 57 5.08 -9.35 -2.03
N ASN A 58 6.06 -9.65 -2.88
CA ASN A 58 7.09 -8.70 -3.28
C ASN A 58 6.79 -8.16 -4.69
N LEU A 59 7.38 -7.01 -5.03
CA LEU A 59 7.50 -6.59 -6.41
C LEU A 59 8.20 -7.69 -7.22
N ASP A 60 7.77 -7.88 -8.46
CA ASP A 60 8.24 -8.97 -9.32
C ASP A 60 8.85 -8.43 -10.61
N LYS A 61 10.18 -8.48 -10.69
CA LYS A 61 10.93 -8.05 -11.87
C LYS A 61 10.64 -8.88 -13.12
N THR A 62 10.17 -10.11 -12.95
CA THR A 62 9.92 -11.04 -14.05
C THR A 62 8.55 -10.80 -14.69
N ASN A 63 7.60 -10.23 -13.95
CA ASN A 63 6.28 -9.88 -14.47
C ASN A 63 6.26 -8.46 -15.04
N SER A 64 6.49 -8.36 -16.35
CA SER A 64 6.52 -7.09 -17.07
C SER A 64 5.18 -6.34 -17.14
N LYS A 65 4.05 -7.01 -16.85
CA LYS A 65 2.71 -6.39 -16.92
C LYS A 65 2.31 -5.74 -15.60
N THR A 66 2.45 -6.46 -14.49
CA THR A 66 1.93 -6.03 -13.17
C THR A 66 2.94 -6.12 -12.04
N GLY A 67 4.16 -6.60 -12.28
CA GLY A 67 5.15 -6.77 -11.21
C GLY A 67 5.79 -5.47 -10.71
N TRP A 68 5.54 -4.34 -11.39
CA TRP A 68 6.11 -3.03 -11.08
C TRP A 68 5.35 -2.25 -10.00
N TYR A 69 4.22 -2.76 -9.50
CA TYR A 69 3.50 -2.18 -8.39
C TYR A 69 2.86 -3.26 -7.52
N LEU A 70 2.57 -2.89 -6.27
CA LEU A 70 1.77 -3.68 -5.35
C LEU A 70 0.58 -2.82 -4.91
N LEU A 71 -0.57 -3.45 -4.70
CA LEU A 71 -1.78 -2.78 -4.22
C LEU A 71 -2.41 -3.64 -3.14
N GLU A 72 -2.61 -3.03 -1.97
CA GLU A 72 -3.30 -3.61 -0.82
C GLU A 72 -4.47 -2.72 -0.42
N THR A 73 -5.54 -3.34 0.07
CA THR A 73 -6.70 -2.65 0.65
C THR A 73 -6.90 -3.16 2.07
N ASN A 74 -7.87 -4.07 2.27
CA ASN A 74 -8.22 -4.63 3.57
C ASN A 74 -8.58 -6.13 3.48
N TYR A 75 -8.13 -6.80 2.41
CA TYR A 75 -8.44 -8.21 2.16
C TYR A 75 -7.20 -8.91 1.64
N ASP A 76 -6.92 -10.09 2.18
CA ASP A 76 -5.76 -10.90 1.79
C ASP A 76 -5.66 -11.05 0.27
N GLN A 77 -4.43 -10.95 -0.23
CA GLN A 77 -4.17 -10.93 -1.68
C GLN A 77 -4.54 -12.24 -2.38
N ASP A 78 -4.50 -13.36 -1.66
CA ASP A 78 -4.88 -14.69 -2.14
C ASP A 78 -6.38 -15.01 -1.92
N LYS A 79 -7.17 -14.08 -1.40
CA LYS A 79 -8.61 -14.22 -1.15
C LYS A 79 -9.42 -13.26 -2.03
N PRO A 80 -10.70 -13.59 -2.32
CA PRO A 80 -11.60 -12.64 -2.95
C PRO A 80 -11.85 -11.44 -2.02
N VAL A 81 -12.07 -10.28 -2.63
CA VAL A 81 -12.56 -9.09 -1.93
C VAL A 81 -14.00 -9.29 -1.47
N LEU A 82 -14.42 -8.53 -0.47
CA LEU A 82 -15.85 -8.41 -0.17
C LEU A 82 -16.53 -7.66 -1.32
N TYR A 83 -17.55 -8.25 -1.94
CA TYR A 83 -18.21 -7.69 -3.12
C TYR A 83 -18.79 -6.27 -2.90
N LEU A 84 -19.12 -5.92 -1.65
CA LEU A 84 -19.60 -4.59 -1.28
C LEU A 84 -18.47 -3.54 -1.29
N ASP A 85 -17.26 -3.94 -0.90
CA ASP A 85 -16.08 -3.07 -0.76
C ASP A 85 -14.93 -3.59 -1.64
N ASP A 86 -15.13 -3.50 -2.95
CA ASP A 86 -14.05 -3.78 -3.92
C ASP A 86 -13.38 -2.47 -4.38
N ARG A 87 -12.36 -2.05 -3.64
CA ARG A 87 -11.43 -0.99 -4.06
C ARG A 87 -10.19 -1.56 -4.76
N ARG A 88 -9.92 -2.85 -4.63
CA ARG A 88 -8.72 -3.51 -5.16
C ARG A 88 -8.80 -3.65 -6.68
N THR A 89 -9.94 -4.08 -7.22
CA THR A 89 -10.15 -4.23 -8.66
C THR A 89 -10.10 -2.89 -9.40
N PRO A 90 -10.88 -1.85 -9.03
CA PRO A 90 -10.79 -0.56 -9.70
C PRO A 90 -9.43 0.11 -9.52
N GLY A 91 -8.78 -0.04 -8.35
CA GLY A 91 -7.41 0.43 -8.12
C GLY A 91 -6.41 -0.21 -9.06
N ASN A 92 -6.45 -1.53 -9.21
CA ASN A 92 -5.60 -2.27 -10.15
C ASN A 92 -5.84 -1.82 -11.60
N HIS A 93 -7.11 -1.65 -11.98
CA HIS A 93 -7.46 -1.15 -13.32
C HIS A 93 -6.88 0.25 -13.58
N CYS A 94 -6.96 1.14 -12.59
CA CYS A 94 -6.38 2.48 -12.70
C CYS A 94 -4.85 2.45 -12.77
N MET A 95 -4.18 1.58 -12.00
CA MET A 95 -2.73 1.39 -12.09
C MET A 95 -2.30 0.84 -13.45
N GLN A 96 -3.04 -0.12 -14.01
CA GLN A 96 -2.77 -0.66 -15.35
C GLN A 96 -2.97 0.40 -16.44
N LYS A 97 -4.01 1.23 -16.32
CA LYS A 97 -4.24 2.36 -17.23
C LYS A 97 -3.17 3.45 -17.10
N LEU A 98 -2.73 3.75 -15.89
CA LEU A 98 -1.64 4.68 -15.64
C LEU A 98 -0.38 4.19 -16.36
N GLY A 99 -0.02 2.91 -16.13
CA GLY A 99 1.17 2.28 -16.68
C GLY A 99 2.47 2.80 -16.07
N GLN A 100 3.50 1.96 -16.06
CA GLN A 100 4.76 2.23 -15.36
C GLN A 100 5.43 3.54 -15.79
N LYS A 101 5.35 3.91 -17.08
CA LYS A 101 5.97 5.13 -17.62
C LYS A 101 5.39 6.43 -17.08
N ASN A 102 4.16 6.40 -16.56
CA ASN A 102 3.45 7.59 -16.08
C ASN A 102 3.37 7.64 -14.54
N VAL A 103 4.10 6.76 -13.84
CA VAL A 103 4.15 6.76 -12.38
C VAL A 103 4.88 8.02 -11.90
N ASN A 104 4.11 8.90 -11.29
CA ASN A 104 4.56 10.10 -10.61
C ASN A 104 3.48 10.52 -9.59
N PHE A 105 3.73 11.58 -8.81
CA PHE A 105 2.80 12.05 -7.78
C PHE A 105 1.39 12.32 -8.34
N GLN A 106 1.29 13.00 -9.49
CA GLN A 106 -0.01 13.28 -10.12
C GLN A 106 -0.71 11.99 -10.57
N GLY A 107 0.03 11.06 -11.18
CA GLY A 107 -0.49 9.79 -11.65
C GLY A 107 -1.05 8.95 -10.50
N ILE A 108 -0.28 8.79 -9.43
CA ILE A 108 -0.72 8.05 -8.23
C ILE A 108 -1.86 8.78 -7.52
N PHE A 109 -1.81 10.12 -7.43
CA PHE A 109 -2.91 10.90 -6.87
C PHE A 109 -4.21 10.72 -7.66
N ASN A 110 -4.14 10.64 -9.00
CA ASN A 110 -5.31 10.38 -9.85
C ASN A 110 -5.88 8.97 -9.60
N VAL A 111 -5.02 7.95 -9.41
CA VAL A 111 -5.46 6.59 -9.05
C VAL A 111 -6.18 6.61 -7.70
N LEU A 112 -5.60 7.25 -6.68
CA LEU A 112 -6.17 7.34 -5.34
C LEU A 112 -7.42 8.22 -5.26
N SER A 113 -7.55 9.21 -6.15
CA SER A 113 -8.72 10.11 -6.25
C SER A 113 -9.84 9.56 -7.13
N SER A 114 -9.61 8.43 -7.81
CA SER A 114 -10.63 7.77 -8.62
C SER A 114 -11.60 7.01 -7.72
N ARG A 115 -12.90 7.09 -7.99
CA ARG A 115 -13.91 6.29 -7.27
C ARG A 115 -13.86 4.84 -7.79
N THR A 116 -13.90 3.82 -6.93
CA THR A 116 -14.26 3.83 -5.49
C THR A 116 -13.07 3.94 -4.52
N ASN A 117 -11.83 4.01 -5.01
CA ASN A 117 -10.64 4.18 -4.17
C ASN A 117 -10.75 5.44 -3.28
N LEU A 118 -11.24 6.55 -3.85
CA LEU A 118 -11.75 7.69 -3.10
C LEU A 118 -13.20 7.46 -2.69
N ASN A 119 -13.48 7.55 -1.40
CA ASN A 119 -14.80 7.32 -0.81
C ASN A 119 -15.06 8.25 0.38
N LYS A 120 -16.21 8.09 1.05
CA LYS A 120 -16.63 8.95 2.17
C LYS A 120 -15.75 8.79 3.42
N LEU A 121 -15.05 7.66 3.60
CA LEU A 121 -14.13 7.43 4.72
C LEU A 121 -12.72 7.95 4.44
N THR A 122 -12.41 8.32 3.20
CA THR A 122 -11.09 8.86 2.86
C THR A 122 -10.87 10.20 3.58
N THR A 123 -10.02 10.18 4.61
CA THR A 123 -9.69 11.40 5.37
C THR A 123 -8.60 12.20 4.67
N TYR A 124 -7.56 11.52 4.18
CA TYR A 124 -6.44 12.12 3.48
C TYR A 124 -5.79 11.13 2.52
N THR A 125 -5.02 11.65 1.57
CA THR A 125 -4.11 10.92 0.70
C THR A 125 -2.67 11.29 1.08
N VAL A 126 -1.79 10.30 1.19
CA VAL A 126 -0.35 10.51 1.38
C VAL A 126 0.40 10.05 0.14
N LEU A 127 1.32 10.86 -0.35
CA LEU A 127 2.25 10.53 -1.42
C LEU A 127 3.68 10.63 -0.89
N MET A 128 4.50 9.61 -1.16
CA MET A 128 5.85 9.49 -0.63
C MET A 128 6.82 9.09 -1.73
N GLN A 129 8.02 9.67 -1.72
CA GLN A 129 9.16 9.23 -2.50
C GLN A 129 10.41 9.22 -1.62
N VAL A 130 10.99 8.04 -1.44
CA VAL A 130 12.08 7.80 -0.50
C VAL A 130 13.38 8.50 -0.93
N GLU A 131 13.76 8.37 -2.20
CA GLU A 131 15.05 8.83 -2.74
C GLU A 131 15.33 10.32 -2.50
N ASN A 132 14.31 11.17 -2.61
CA ASN A 132 14.43 12.61 -2.40
C ASN A 132 13.71 13.11 -1.13
N GLY A 133 13.17 12.21 -0.31
CA GLY A 133 12.46 12.54 0.92
C GLY A 133 11.16 13.33 0.72
N ARG A 134 10.55 13.31 -0.47
CA ARG A 134 9.29 14.03 -0.71
C ARG A 134 8.14 13.31 -0.02
N PHE A 135 7.42 14.04 0.84
CA PHE A 135 6.29 13.53 1.61
C PHE A 135 5.16 14.58 1.58
N GLU A 136 4.00 14.22 1.03
CA GLU A 136 2.85 15.10 0.89
C GLU A 136 1.60 14.45 1.47
N THR A 137 0.91 15.16 2.35
CA THR A 137 -0.41 14.76 2.89
C THR A 137 -1.45 15.75 2.43
N ILE A 138 -2.50 15.26 1.78
CA ILE A 138 -3.57 16.05 1.19
C ILE A 138 -4.88 15.60 1.81
N MET A 139 -5.58 16.50 2.51
CA MET A 139 -6.94 16.20 3.01
C MET A 139 -7.87 15.94 1.83
N GLN A 140 -8.67 14.88 1.94
CA GLN A 140 -9.59 14.47 0.88
C GLN A 140 -11.03 14.68 1.31
N SER A 141 -11.90 14.83 0.32
CA SER A 141 -13.33 14.74 0.51
C SER A 141 -13.97 14.13 -0.72
N CYS A 142 -15.05 13.37 -0.53
CA CYS A 142 -15.81 12.83 -1.64
C CYS A 142 -17.24 13.41 -1.65
N PRO A 143 -17.46 14.61 -2.23
CA PRO A 143 -18.75 15.28 -2.19
C PRO A 143 -19.81 14.58 -3.05
N GLY A 144 -21.09 14.89 -2.76
CA GLY A 144 -22.24 14.37 -3.49
C GLY A 144 -22.43 12.85 -3.32
N TYR A 145 -23.01 12.22 -4.35
CA TYR A 145 -23.12 10.76 -4.43
C TYR A 145 -21.73 10.15 -4.56
N CYS A 146 -21.28 9.47 -3.51
CA CYS A 146 -19.99 8.78 -3.45
C CYS A 146 -20.12 7.53 -2.58
N TRP A 147 -19.21 6.58 -2.75
CA TRP A 147 -19.22 5.33 -2.00
C TRP A 147 -19.01 5.58 -0.51
N PRO A 148 -19.76 4.87 0.35
CA PRO A 148 -19.66 5.06 1.79
C PRO A 148 -18.33 4.55 2.37
N PHE A 149 -17.65 3.61 1.71
CA PHE A 149 -16.39 2.98 2.12
C PHE A 149 -15.57 2.55 0.91
#